data_AF-A0A941F053-F1
#
_entry.id   AF-A0A941F053-F1
#
_cell.length_a   1.000
_cell.length_b   1.000
_cell.length_c   1.000
_cell.angle_alpha   90.00
_cell.angle_beta   90.00
_cell.angle_gamma   90.00
#
_symmetry.space_group_name_H-M   'P 1'
#
loop_
_entity.id
_entity.type
_entity.pdbx_description
1 polymer ?
#
loop_
_entity_poly.entity_id
_entity_poly.type
_entity_poly.pdbx_seq_one_letter_code
_entity_poly.pdbx_strand_id
1 'polypeptide(L)'
;MSSQFSADSARSAHSGPVMRVLPYALIVVIIAADLASPRSVGFSPTLSVPPALAALIAPPRQIRPLLVGGICVVTATLLGLLAENVIAVELAAELLATAMVTLVSWVAVRSAQLQQRTLTTVRTVAEAAQQVLLRALPSDLVSVRSAVRYVAAAAEARIGGDLYEVMTTKFGDRLIIGDVRGKGLPAVEAAADVLGVFREAAHQEGDLSAIALRMHASLGRRTAADAEEFVTAVLVSVPPGSAQAEIVNCGHPAPLLLHHGVVTPLDPPEPSPPLGLLNLSADSVPVYKVDFEPGDHILLYTDGITEARDEEGAFYRLEQDKGWTVYQNPDPMLDHVLRAVRAHAGPRLSDDIALLAVKRLPDPEL
;
A
#
# COMPACT_ATOMS: atom_id res chain seq x y z
N MET A 1 -4.98 21.55 17.97
CA MET A 1 -5.32 20.81 19.21
C MET A 1 -5.38 19.34 18.84
N SER A 2 -4.48 18.57 19.46
CA SER A 2 -4.22 17.15 19.21
C SER A 2 -5.41 16.27 19.54
N SER A 3 -5.70 15.30 18.67
CA SER A 3 -6.42 14.08 19.06
C SER A 3 -5.64 12.87 18.56
N GLN A 4 -4.69 12.43 19.40
CA GLN A 4 -4.26 11.04 19.46
C GLN A 4 -5.47 10.22 19.93
N PHE A 5 -6.02 9.35 19.09
CA PHE A 5 -6.89 8.26 19.57
C PHE A 5 -6.71 7.01 18.70
N SER A 6 -5.94 6.09 19.28
CA SER A 6 -6.11 4.63 19.26
C SER A 6 -6.35 3.95 17.91
N ALA A 7 -5.26 3.56 17.27
CA ALA A 7 -5.24 2.56 16.19
C ALA A 7 -4.75 1.20 16.73
N ASP A 8 -5.36 0.70 17.81
CA ASP A 8 -4.94 -0.55 18.46
C ASP A 8 -6.03 -1.66 18.48
N SER A 9 -7.12 -1.51 17.72
CA SER A 9 -8.29 -2.39 17.82
C SER A 9 -8.50 -3.39 16.67
N ALA A 10 -7.58 -3.53 15.71
CA ALA A 10 -7.82 -4.36 14.52
C ALA A 10 -6.74 -5.40 14.19
N ARG A 11 -6.14 -6.02 15.22
CA ARG A 11 -5.30 -7.24 15.07
C ARG A 11 -5.76 -8.41 15.94
N SER A 12 -7.06 -8.62 16.04
CA SER A 12 -7.63 -9.83 16.64
C SER A 12 -8.40 -10.66 15.61
N ALA A 13 -7.75 -11.05 14.52
CA ALA A 13 -8.05 -12.36 13.93
C ALA A 13 -7.57 -13.40 14.96
N HIS A 14 -8.44 -13.69 15.93
CA HIS A 14 -8.24 -14.70 16.94
C HIS A 14 -7.99 -16.05 16.25
N SER A 15 -6.72 -16.42 16.09
CA SER A 15 -6.33 -17.80 16.36
C SER A 15 -6.73 -18.07 17.81
N GLY A 16 -7.97 -18.53 17.99
CA GLY A 16 -8.62 -18.62 19.29
C GLY A 16 -7.76 -19.40 20.30
N PRO A 17 -7.99 -19.21 21.61
CA PRO A 17 -7.30 -19.98 22.64
C PRO A 17 -7.35 -21.49 22.36
N VAL A 18 -8.43 -21.96 21.74
CA VAL A 18 -8.63 -23.33 21.26
C VAL A 18 -7.51 -23.79 20.32
N MET A 19 -7.11 -22.98 19.35
CA MET A 19 -6.09 -23.35 18.37
C MET A 19 -4.72 -23.53 19.03
N ARG A 20 -4.42 -22.74 20.08
CA ARG A 20 -3.14 -22.80 20.81
C ARG A 20 -2.97 -24.07 21.65
N VAL A 21 -4.07 -24.68 22.07
CA VAL A 21 -4.06 -25.89 22.91
C VAL A 21 -4.00 -27.17 22.04
N LEU A 22 -4.32 -27.07 20.75
CA LEU A 22 -4.45 -28.21 19.84
C LEU A 22 -3.23 -29.16 19.81
N PRO A 23 -1.96 -28.69 19.74
CA PRO A 23 -0.81 -29.60 19.76
C PRO A 23 -0.70 -30.40 21.07
N TYR A 24 -1.07 -29.78 22.19
CA TYR A 24 -1.04 -30.43 23.51
C TYR A 24 -2.21 -31.40 23.68
N ALA A 25 -3.39 -31.03 23.19
CA ALA A 25 -4.55 -31.93 23.15
C ALA A 25 -4.25 -33.18 22.30
N LEU A 26 -3.56 -33.01 21.18
CA LEU A 26 -3.12 -34.12 20.33
C LEU A 26 -2.17 -35.07 21.08
N ILE A 27 -1.20 -34.53 21.84
CA ILE A 27 -0.32 -35.36 22.69
C ILE A 27 -1.14 -36.19 23.68
N VAL A 28 -2.12 -35.60 24.37
CA VAL A 28 -2.99 -36.31 25.32
C VAL A 28 -3.79 -37.43 24.64
N VAL A 29 -4.32 -37.16 23.45
CA VAL A 29 -5.05 -38.17 22.65
C VAL A 29 -4.13 -39.31 22.23
N ILE A 30 -2.89 -39.02 21.80
CA ILE A 30 -1.91 -40.05 21.43
C ILE A 30 -1.56 -40.91 22.63
N ILE A 31 -1.32 -40.32 23.81
CA ILE A 31 -1.05 -41.06 25.06
C ILE A 31 -2.24 -41.97 25.40
N ALA A 32 -3.47 -41.46 25.35
CA ALA A 32 -4.66 -42.24 25.68
C ALA A 32 -4.88 -43.41 24.70
N ALA A 33 -4.63 -43.18 23.39
CA ALA A 33 -4.73 -44.21 22.37
C ALA A 33 -3.66 -45.30 22.55
N ASP A 34 -2.42 -44.93 22.89
CA ASP A 34 -1.31 -45.85 23.13
C ASP A 34 -1.58 -46.74 24.36
N LEU A 35 -2.09 -46.17 25.45
CA LEU A 35 -2.45 -46.91 26.67
C LEU A 35 -3.68 -47.84 26.49
N ALA A 36 -4.62 -47.47 25.63
CA ALA A 36 -5.84 -48.25 25.38
C ALA A 36 -5.64 -49.37 24.35
N SER A 37 -4.54 -49.35 23.60
CA SER A 37 -4.30 -50.28 22.49
C SER A 37 -3.64 -51.58 22.96
N PRO A 38 -3.93 -52.72 22.30
CA PRO A 38 -3.21 -53.96 22.56
C PRO A 38 -1.70 -53.76 22.33
N ARG A 39 -0.85 -54.41 23.16
CA ARG A 39 0.62 -54.29 23.15
C ARG A 39 1.32 -54.65 21.81
N SER A 40 0.56 -55.03 20.78
CA SER A 40 1.03 -55.33 19.42
C SER A 40 0.89 -54.17 18.42
N VAL A 41 0.21 -53.06 18.77
CA VAL A 41 0.06 -51.87 17.91
C VAL A 41 0.34 -50.62 18.75
N GLY A 42 1.57 -50.10 18.67
CA GLY A 42 1.98 -48.86 19.35
C GLY A 42 1.64 -47.63 18.50
N PHE A 43 1.04 -46.62 19.13
CA PHE A 43 0.73 -45.32 18.51
C PHE A 43 1.82 -44.28 18.81
N SER A 44 2.80 -44.60 19.65
CA SER A 44 3.92 -43.73 20.03
C SER A 44 4.63 -43.03 18.84
N PRO A 45 4.86 -43.63 17.65
CA PRO A 45 5.53 -42.95 16.53
C PRO A 45 4.79 -41.70 16.00
N THR A 46 3.48 -41.60 16.28
CA THR A 46 2.67 -40.43 15.92
C THR A 46 2.96 -39.19 16.78
N LEU A 47 3.73 -39.32 17.88
CA LEU A 47 4.24 -38.20 18.68
C LEU A 47 5.19 -37.26 17.90
N SER A 48 5.59 -37.64 16.68
CA SER A 48 6.30 -36.76 15.75
C SER A 48 5.42 -35.67 15.12
N VAL A 49 4.09 -35.80 15.14
CA VAL A 49 3.13 -34.86 14.49
C VAL A 49 2.88 -33.56 15.28
N PRO A 50 2.72 -33.56 16.62
CA PRO A 50 2.46 -32.35 17.39
C PRO A 50 3.45 -31.19 17.20
N PRO A 51 4.78 -31.39 17.06
CA PRO A 51 5.73 -30.31 16.79
C PRO A 51 5.50 -29.61 15.44
N ALA A 52 5.11 -30.36 14.41
CA ALA A 52 4.76 -29.81 13.10
C ALA A 52 3.45 -29.00 13.16
N LEU A 53 2.45 -29.52 13.89
CA LEU A 53 1.20 -28.80 14.12
C LEU A 53 1.42 -27.50 14.91
N ALA A 54 2.33 -27.52 15.89
CA ALA A 54 2.74 -26.36 16.65
C ALA A 54 3.45 -25.29 15.79
N ALA A 55 4.14 -25.69 14.72
CA ALA A 55 4.72 -24.77 13.75
C ALA A 55 3.67 -24.13 12.83
N LEU A 56 2.63 -24.86 12.43
CA LEU A 56 1.60 -24.39 11.50
C LEU A 56 0.63 -23.37 12.14
N ILE A 57 0.33 -23.57 13.43
CA ILE A 57 -0.74 -22.85 14.12
C ILE A 57 -0.26 -21.59 14.85
N ALA A 58 1.05 -21.45 15.09
CA ALA A 58 1.54 -20.50 16.09
C ALA A 58 2.13 -19.19 15.54
N PRO A 59 1.67 -18.02 16.05
CA PRO A 59 2.43 -16.77 15.98
C PRO A 59 3.47 -16.64 17.15
N PRO A 60 4.31 -15.59 17.19
CA PRO A 60 5.69 -15.51 16.69
C PRO A 60 6.76 -16.02 17.69
N ARG A 61 6.43 -16.89 18.66
CA ARG A 61 7.46 -17.41 19.58
C ARG A 61 8.15 -18.62 18.97
N GLN A 62 9.37 -18.41 18.48
CA GLN A 62 10.26 -19.41 17.87
C GLN A 62 10.39 -20.69 18.70
N ILE A 63 10.21 -20.61 20.02
CA ILE A 63 10.49 -21.68 20.98
C ILE A 63 9.37 -22.75 21.01
N ARG A 64 8.18 -22.50 20.46
CA ARG A 64 7.02 -23.43 20.61
C ARG A 64 7.22 -24.83 19.99
N PRO A 65 7.68 -24.98 18.73
CA PRO A 65 7.95 -26.30 18.17
C PRO A 65 8.97 -27.06 19.01
N LEU A 66 10.00 -26.38 19.54
CA LEU A 66 11.00 -26.97 20.44
C LEU A 66 10.38 -27.45 21.77
N LEU A 67 9.49 -26.65 22.39
CA LEU A 67 8.82 -27.05 23.63
C LEU A 67 7.92 -28.28 23.43
N VAL A 68 7.10 -28.26 22.37
CA VAL A 68 6.20 -29.36 22.04
C VAL A 68 7.00 -30.61 21.67
N GLY A 69 8.05 -30.48 20.87
CA GLY A 69 8.98 -31.56 20.55
C GLY A 69 9.67 -32.15 21.77
N GLY A 70 10.10 -31.30 22.72
CA GLY A 70 10.67 -31.75 23.99
C GLY A 70 9.68 -32.59 24.81
N ILE A 71 8.40 -32.16 24.88
CA ILE A 71 7.34 -32.94 25.55
C ILE A 71 7.13 -34.28 24.84
N CYS A 72 7.09 -34.30 23.51
CA CYS A 72 6.95 -35.54 22.74
C CYS A 72 8.12 -36.50 22.98
N VAL A 73 9.36 -36.01 23.00
CA VAL A 73 10.56 -36.82 23.29
C VAL A 73 10.50 -37.42 24.70
N VAL A 74 10.13 -36.63 25.71
CA VAL A 74 9.97 -37.12 27.10
C VAL A 74 8.86 -38.17 27.18
N THR A 75 7.74 -37.92 26.49
CA THR A 75 6.58 -38.82 26.47
C THR A 75 6.91 -40.15 25.79
N ALA A 76 7.54 -40.11 24.61
CA ALA A 76 8.01 -41.29 23.88
C ALA A 76 8.98 -42.12 24.72
N THR A 77 9.93 -41.46 25.41
CA THR A 77 10.87 -42.11 26.31
C THR A 77 10.15 -42.80 27.47
N LEU A 78 9.19 -42.13 28.11
CA LEU A 78 8.44 -42.68 29.24
C LEU A 78 7.58 -43.88 28.82
N LEU A 79 6.86 -43.79 27.70
CA LEU A 79 6.07 -44.90 27.15
C LEU A 79 6.96 -46.09 26.79
N GLY A 80 8.12 -45.84 26.18
CA GLY A 80 9.11 -46.87 25.85
C GLY A 80 9.69 -47.57 27.09
N LEU A 81 9.92 -46.85 28.19
CA LEU A 81 10.40 -47.42 29.46
C LEU A 81 9.33 -48.25 30.20
N LEU A 82 8.05 -47.91 30.03
CA LEU A 82 6.93 -48.62 30.63
C LEU A 82 6.52 -49.87 29.85
N ALA A 83 6.93 -49.97 28.58
CA ALA A 83 6.59 -51.10 27.72
C ALA A 83 7.56 -52.28 27.94
N GLU A 84 7.02 -53.42 28.36
CA GLU A 84 7.78 -54.64 28.70
C GLU A 84 8.57 -55.26 27.52
N ASN A 85 8.27 -54.91 26.26
CA ASN A 85 8.76 -55.57 25.05
C ASN A 85 9.29 -54.61 23.95
N VAL A 86 9.76 -53.41 24.28
CA VAL A 86 10.27 -52.48 23.26
C VAL A 86 11.69 -52.85 22.82
N ILE A 87 11.88 -52.94 21.50
CA ILE A 87 13.21 -53.12 20.91
C ILE A 87 13.93 -51.76 20.96
N ALA A 88 15.15 -51.72 21.51
CA ALA A 88 15.92 -50.47 21.66
C ALA A 88 16.09 -49.69 20.34
N VAL A 89 16.12 -50.39 19.21
CA VAL A 89 16.17 -49.80 17.86
C VAL A 89 14.89 -49.05 17.49
N GLU A 90 13.71 -49.55 17.89
CA GLU A 90 12.42 -48.89 17.61
C GLU A 90 12.27 -47.59 18.40
N LEU A 91 12.62 -47.61 19.69
CA LEU A 91 12.64 -46.40 20.53
C LEU A 91 13.64 -45.38 19.99
N ALA A 92 14.84 -45.83 19.58
CA ALA A 92 15.83 -44.95 18.99
C ALA A 92 15.33 -44.31 17.67
N ALA A 93 14.65 -45.08 16.82
CA ALA A 93 14.08 -44.59 15.58
C ALA A 93 12.96 -43.56 15.82
N GLU A 94 12.09 -43.79 16.80
CA GLU A 94 11.01 -42.87 17.17
C GLU A 94 11.55 -41.54 17.73
N LEU A 95 12.53 -41.61 18.64
CA LEU A 95 13.16 -40.41 19.20
C LEU A 95 13.89 -39.61 18.13
N LEU A 96 14.60 -40.29 17.21
CA LEU A 96 15.23 -39.66 16.05
C LEU A 96 14.20 -38.98 15.14
N ALA A 97 13.11 -39.65 14.79
CA ALA A 97 12.06 -39.09 13.95
C ALA A 97 11.42 -37.84 14.60
N THR A 98 11.09 -37.93 15.89
CA THR A 98 10.50 -36.81 16.65
C THR A 98 11.47 -35.63 16.76
N ALA A 99 12.76 -35.89 17.02
CA ALA A 99 13.79 -34.86 17.06
C ALA A 99 13.99 -34.18 15.69
N MET A 100 14.02 -34.96 14.60
CA MET A 100 14.14 -34.44 13.23
C MET A 100 12.95 -33.55 12.85
N VAL A 101 11.71 -34.01 13.09
CA VAL A 101 10.51 -33.21 12.79
C VAL A 101 10.48 -31.93 13.63
N THR A 102 10.88 -32.00 14.89
CA THR A 102 11.00 -30.83 15.78
C THR A 102 12.00 -29.82 15.24
N LEU A 103 13.18 -30.28 14.81
CA LEU A 103 14.23 -29.42 14.27
C LEU A 103 13.79 -28.75 12.96
N VAL A 104 13.22 -29.50 12.01
CA VAL A 104 12.71 -28.97 10.74
C VAL A 104 11.61 -27.94 10.98
N SER A 105 10.67 -28.25 11.89
CA SER A 105 9.58 -27.35 12.27
C SER A 105 10.10 -26.05 12.89
N TRP A 106 11.13 -26.13 13.74
CA TRP A 106 11.78 -24.96 14.32
C TRP A 106 12.50 -24.10 13.27
N VAL A 107 13.27 -24.72 12.37
CA VAL A 107 13.97 -24.02 11.27
C VAL A 107 12.97 -23.32 10.35
N ALA A 108 11.88 -23.98 9.98
CA ALA A 108 10.83 -23.40 9.13
C ALA A 108 10.14 -22.19 9.79
N VAL A 109 9.81 -22.27 11.09
CA VAL A 109 9.25 -21.13 11.82
C VAL A 109 10.27 -19.99 11.93
N ARG A 110 11.55 -20.30 12.17
CA ARG A 110 12.61 -19.29 12.27
C ARG A 110 12.85 -18.59 10.94
N SER A 111 12.92 -19.32 9.83
CA SER A 111 13.12 -18.74 8.49
C SER A 111 11.94 -17.85 8.09
N ALA A 112 10.71 -18.33 8.27
CA ALA A 112 9.51 -17.56 8.00
C ALA A 112 9.46 -16.26 8.82
N GLN A 113 9.85 -16.30 10.10
CA GLN A 113 9.91 -15.10 10.93
C GLN A 113 11.00 -14.12 10.52
N LEU A 114 12.18 -14.61 10.12
CA LEU A 114 13.24 -13.74 9.62
C LEU A 114 12.78 -13.02 8.36
N GLN A 115 12.16 -13.73 7.42
CA GLN A 115 11.57 -13.14 6.22
C GLN A 115 10.51 -12.09 6.58
N GLN A 116 9.61 -12.42 7.51
CA GLN A 116 8.56 -11.49 7.93
C GLN A 116 9.10 -10.23 8.62
N ARG A 117 10.18 -10.35 9.40
CA ARG A 117 10.86 -9.21 10.02
C ARG A 117 11.50 -8.32 8.97
N THR A 118 12.23 -8.89 8.01
CA THR A 118 12.84 -8.13 6.91
C THR A 118 11.79 -7.39 6.11
N LEU A 119 10.68 -8.05 5.75
CA LEU A 119 9.56 -7.40 5.05
C LEU A 119 8.94 -6.26 5.86
N THR A 120 8.78 -6.43 7.17
CA THR A 120 8.24 -5.37 8.05
C THR A 120 9.19 -4.18 8.16
N THR A 121 10.51 -4.42 8.29
CA THR A 121 11.51 -3.36 8.37
C THR A 121 11.61 -2.60 7.06
N VAL A 122 11.73 -3.29 5.92
CA VAL A 122 11.75 -2.66 4.59
C VAL A 122 10.51 -1.81 4.39
N ARG A 123 9.35 -2.33 4.80
CA ARG A 123 8.10 -1.60 4.74
C ARG A 123 8.11 -0.32 5.57
N THR A 124 8.52 -0.42 6.83
CA THR A 124 8.56 0.75 7.74
C THR A 124 9.52 1.83 7.21
N VAL A 125 10.66 1.41 6.64
CA VAL A 125 11.64 2.34 6.05
C VAL A 125 11.06 3.03 4.82
N ALA A 126 10.39 2.31 3.94
CA ALA A 126 9.83 2.91 2.74
C ALA A 126 8.56 3.75 3.03
N GLU A 127 7.74 3.40 4.02
CA GLU A 127 6.68 4.28 4.56
C GLU A 127 7.28 5.61 5.08
N ALA A 128 8.37 5.54 5.84
CA ALA A 128 9.06 6.74 6.34
C ALA A 128 9.69 7.56 5.20
N ALA A 129 10.30 6.90 4.21
CA ALA A 129 10.87 7.57 3.04
C ALA A 129 9.80 8.29 2.21
N GLN A 130 8.65 7.64 2.00
CA GLN A 130 7.50 8.25 1.30
C GLN A 130 6.98 9.48 2.05
N GLN A 131 6.85 9.40 3.39
CA GLN A 131 6.43 10.55 4.20
C GLN A 131 7.40 11.73 4.13
N VAL A 132 8.70 11.48 4.01
CA VAL A 132 9.71 12.55 3.84
C VAL A 132 9.68 13.14 2.43
N LEU A 133 9.33 12.33 1.44
CA LEU A 133 9.26 12.71 0.04
C LEU A 133 8.04 13.58 -0.28
N LEU A 134 6.89 13.26 0.31
CA LEU A 134 5.64 14.03 0.21
C LEU A 134 5.70 15.24 1.13
N ARG A 135 5.95 16.41 0.55
CA ARG A 135 6.08 17.66 1.30
C ARG A 135 4.72 18.18 1.74
N ALA A 136 4.71 18.89 2.86
CA ALA A 136 3.57 19.72 3.24
C ALA A 136 3.31 20.77 2.17
N LEU A 137 2.05 21.10 1.95
CA LEU A 137 1.67 22.12 0.97
C LEU A 137 2.25 23.49 1.36
N PRO A 138 2.83 24.23 0.41
CA PRO A 138 3.28 25.60 0.64
C PRO A 138 2.11 26.51 1.03
N SER A 139 2.36 27.46 1.93
CA SER A 139 1.39 28.51 2.30
C SER A 139 1.49 29.77 1.42
N ASP A 140 2.50 29.83 0.54
CA ASP A 140 2.90 30.97 -0.29
C ASP A 140 2.50 30.81 -1.77
N LEU A 141 1.42 30.06 -2.04
CA LEU A 141 0.79 30.02 -3.36
C LEU A 141 0.15 31.36 -3.69
N VAL A 142 0.30 31.78 -4.95
CA VAL A 142 -0.06 33.15 -5.38
C VAL A 142 -1.45 33.17 -6.03
N SER A 143 -1.67 32.28 -6.98
CA SER A 143 -2.87 32.23 -7.82
C SER A 143 -3.91 31.25 -7.28
N VAL A 144 -3.52 30.29 -6.43
CA VAL A 144 -4.42 29.25 -5.93
C VAL A 144 -4.33 29.04 -4.42
N ARG A 145 -5.41 28.52 -3.84
CA ARG A 145 -5.41 27.88 -2.52
C ARG A 145 -5.47 26.38 -2.70
N SER A 146 -4.60 25.63 -2.04
CA SER A 146 -4.54 24.17 -2.15
C SER A 146 -4.99 23.46 -0.87
N ALA A 147 -5.48 22.23 -1.01
CA ALA A 147 -5.55 21.26 0.07
C ALA A 147 -5.21 19.87 -0.46
N VAL A 148 -4.73 19.00 0.42
CA VAL A 148 -4.40 17.61 0.10
C VAL A 148 -4.98 16.68 1.15
N ARG A 149 -5.36 15.47 0.73
CA ARG A 149 -5.65 14.33 1.61
C ARG A 149 -4.95 13.10 1.05
N TYR A 150 -4.28 12.37 1.94
CA TYR A 150 -3.71 11.08 1.62
C TYR A 150 -4.24 10.05 2.61
N VAL A 151 -4.75 8.92 2.11
CA VAL A 151 -5.30 7.83 2.90
C VAL A 151 -4.66 6.53 2.44
N ALA A 152 -3.80 5.97 3.29
CA ALA A 152 -3.17 4.68 3.03
C ALA A 152 -4.17 3.52 3.24
N ALA A 153 -4.15 2.52 2.37
CA ALA A 153 -4.95 1.32 2.47
C ALA A 153 -4.49 0.42 3.64
N ALA A 154 -5.40 0.16 4.58
CA ALA A 154 -5.11 -0.64 5.77
C ALA A 154 -4.96 -2.15 5.48
N ALA A 155 -5.40 -2.62 4.31
CA ALA A 155 -5.32 -4.01 3.91
C ALA A 155 -3.86 -4.35 3.52
N GLU A 156 -3.09 -4.78 4.52
CA GLU A 156 -1.72 -5.28 4.38
C GLU A 156 -0.63 -4.22 4.16
N ALA A 157 -0.88 -2.93 4.49
CA ALA A 157 -0.14 -1.75 3.97
C ALA A 157 0.98 -2.03 2.99
N ARG A 158 0.57 -1.94 1.74
CA ARG A 158 1.46 -1.71 0.63
C ARG A 158 1.93 -0.27 0.78
N ILE A 159 3.20 -0.03 0.47
CA ILE A 159 3.70 1.33 0.34
C ILE A 159 3.22 1.82 -1.01
N GLY A 160 2.43 2.90 -1.00
CA GLY A 160 1.83 3.48 -2.20
C GLY A 160 2.86 3.98 -3.19
N GLY A 161 2.49 3.91 -4.47
CA GLY A 161 3.15 4.61 -5.56
C GLY A 161 2.70 6.07 -5.69
N ASP A 162 1.64 6.47 -4.97
CA ASP A 162 1.08 7.81 -5.00
C ASP A 162 2.12 8.90 -4.69
N LEU A 163 2.17 9.90 -5.58
CA LEU A 163 2.98 11.10 -5.44
C LEU A 163 2.15 12.35 -5.67
N TYR A 164 2.48 13.42 -4.97
CA TYR A 164 1.95 14.75 -5.24
C TYR A 164 2.94 15.85 -4.84
N GLU A 165 2.85 16.99 -5.50
CA GLU A 165 3.54 18.21 -5.09
C GLU A 165 2.84 19.45 -5.62
N VAL A 166 3.00 20.56 -4.89
CA VAL A 166 2.54 21.89 -5.27
C VAL A 166 3.64 22.89 -4.98
N MET A 167 3.91 23.80 -5.90
CA MET A 167 4.91 24.85 -5.70
C MET A 167 4.62 26.11 -6.52
N THR A 168 5.02 27.26 -5.97
CA THR A 168 5.06 28.54 -6.68
C THR A 168 6.36 28.65 -7.47
N THR A 169 6.28 29.11 -8.72
CA THR A 169 7.45 29.36 -9.57
C THR A 169 7.30 30.70 -10.27
N LYS A 170 8.35 31.17 -10.97
CA LYS A 170 8.27 32.38 -11.81
C LYS A 170 7.25 32.24 -12.97
N PHE A 171 6.82 31.03 -13.27
CA PHE A 171 5.84 30.72 -14.31
C PHE A 171 4.42 30.50 -13.75
N GLY A 172 4.22 30.71 -12.44
CA GLY A 172 2.96 30.49 -11.74
C GLY A 172 2.98 29.30 -10.78
N ASP A 173 1.80 28.98 -10.25
CA ASP A 173 1.61 27.86 -9.34
C ASP A 173 1.55 26.56 -10.16
N ARG A 174 2.32 25.56 -9.74
CA ARG A 174 2.47 24.29 -10.47
C ARG A 174 2.18 23.12 -9.54
N LEU A 175 1.51 22.13 -10.11
CA LEU A 175 1.03 20.94 -9.41
C LEU A 175 1.41 19.69 -10.17
N ILE A 176 1.65 18.63 -9.42
CA ILE A 176 1.71 17.26 -9.93
C ILE A 176 0.94 16.35 -8.99
N ILE A 177 0.18 15.41 -9.56
CA ILE A 177 -0.23 14.19 -8.88
C ILE A 177 0.12 13.02 -9.80
N GLY A 178 0.39 11.86 -9.22
CA GLY A 178 0.61 10.66 -10.00
C GLY A 178 0.60 9.41 -9.15
N ASP A 179 0.65 8.28 -9.83
CA ASP A 179 0.84 6.97 -9.20
C ASP A 179 1.92 6.18 -9.98
N VAL A 180 2.83 5.59 -9.21
CA VAL A 180 3.90 4.75 -9.72
C VAL A 180 3.41 3.31 -9.79
N ARG A 181 3.47 2.74 -11.00
CA ARG A 181 3.16 1.33 -11.20
C ARG A 181 4.16 0.46 -10.45
N GLY A 182 3.69 -0.23 -9.43
CA GLY A 182 4.51 -1.09 -8.59
C GLY A 182 4.17 -0.90 -7.12
N LYS A 183 5.03 -1.40 -6.23
CA LYS A 183 4.89 -1.20 -4.79
C LYS A 183 6.21 -1.35 -4.07
N GLY A 184 6.28 -0.82 -2.86
CA GLY A 184 7.46 -0.96 -2.01
C GLY A 184 8.56 0.04 -2.37
N LEU A 185 9.79 -0.29 -2.01
CA LEU A 185 10.92 0.63 -2.14
C LEU A 185 11.20 1.10 -3.59
N PRO A 186 11.13 0.25 -4.64
CA PRO A 186 11.34 0.70 -6.01
C PRO A 186 10.33 1.77 -6.46
N ALA A 187 9.06 1.63 -6.03
CA ALA A 187 8.03 2.62 -6.32
C ALA A 187 8.32 3.98 -5.65
N VAL A 188 8.79 3.95 -4.39
CA VAL A 188 9.21 5.17 -3.67
C VAL A 188 10.41 5.84 -4.34
N GLU A 189 11.38 5.05 -4.83
CA GLU A 189 12.54 5.59 -5.55
C GLU A 189 12.12 6.26 -6.87
N ALA A 190 11.26 5.62 -7.66
CA ALA A 190 10.75 6.22 -8.90
C ALA A 190 9.93 7.50 -8.63
N ALA A 191 9.10 7.52 -7.56
CA ALA A 191 8.43 8.73 -7.11
C ALA A 191 9.44 9.83 -6.72
N ALA A 192 10.56 9.46 -6.08
CA ALA A 192 11.61 10.40 -5.68
C ALA A 192 12.30 11.04 -6.88
N ASP A 193 12.58 10.24 -7.91
CA ASP A 193 13.17 10.71 -9.16
C ASP A 193 12.23 11.65 -9.90
N VAL A 194 10.95 11.29 -10.02
CA VAL A 194 9.92 12.12 -10.67
C VAL A 194 9.75 13.43 -9.94
N LEU A 195 9.53 13.43 -8.63
CA LEU A 195 9.38 14.66 -7.85
C LEU A 195 10.67 15.49 -7.82
N GLY A 196 11.83 14.85 -7.75
CA GLY A 196 13.13 15.51 -7.82
C GLY A 196 13.31 16.30 -9.12
N VAL A 197 12.98 15.69 -10.26
CA VAL A 197 13.02 16.36 -11.56
C VAL A 197 11.92 17.41 -11.69
N PHE A 198 10.71 17.13 -11.23
CA PHE A 198 9.62 18.11 -11.23
C PHE A 198 10.03 19.39 -10.49
N ARG A 199 10.56 19.27 -9.26
CA ARG A 199 11.02 20.40 -8.44
C ARG A 199 12.03 21.30 -9.16
N GLU A 200 12.97 20.69 -9.87
CA GLU A 200 14.04 21.40 -10.56
C GLU A 200 13.55 22.00 -11.89
N ALA A 201 12.90 21.18 -12.72
CA ALA A 201 12.38 21.58 -14.02
C ALA A 201 11.28 22.64 -13.90
N ALA A 202 10.45 22.59 -12.86
CA ALA A 202 9.41 23.58 -12.62
C ALA A 202 9.95 24.99 -12.40
N HIS A 203 11.20 25.17 -11.98
CA HIS A 203 11.80 26.50 -11.85
C HIS A 203 12.45 27.00 -13.15
N GLN A 204 12.80 26.08 -14.05
CA GLN A 204 13.61 26.37 -15.23
C GLN A 204 12.77 26.47 -16.50
N GLU A 205 11.84 25.53 -16.68
CA GLU A 205 11.07 25.35 -17.91
C GLU A 205 9.72 26.07 -17.84
N GLY A 206 9.38 26.87 -18.84
CA GLY A 206 8.08 27.53 -18.93
C GLY A 206 6.96 26.58 -19.38
N ASP A 207 7.30 25.60 -20.21
CA ASP A 207 6.37 24.66 -20.83
C ASP A 207 6.23 23.36 -20.01
N LEU A 208 4.99 22.95 -19.71
CA LEU A 208 4.69 21.71 -19.02
C LEU A 208 5.13 20.46 -19.82
N SER A 209 5.09 20.50 -21.15
CA SER A 209 5.54 19.39 -21.99
C SER A 209 7.02 19.10 -21.77
N ALA A 210 7.85 20.14 -21.73
CA ALA A 210 9.27 20.03 -21.45
C ALA A 210 9.56 19.41 -20.07
N ILE A 211 8.76 19.77 -19.05
CA ILE A 211 8.86 19.17 -17.70
C ILE A 211 8.53 17.67 -17.77
N ALA A 212 7.42 17.30 -18.41
CA ALA A 212 7.02 15.90 -18.58
C ALA A 212 8.09 15.07 -19.32
N LEU A 213 8.68 15.61 -20.38
CA LEU A 213 9.76 14.96 -21.13
C LEU A 213 11.03 14.77 -20.28
N ARG A 214 11.40 15.75 -19.44
CA ARG A 214 12.55 15.62 -18.52
C ARG A 214 12.30 14.55 -17.45
N MET A 215 11.08 14.47 -16.91
CA MET A 215 10.70 13.40 -15.98
C MET A 215 10.72 12.03 -16.64
N HIS A 216 10.16 11.91 -17.85
CA HIS A 216 10.24 10.68 -18.65
C HIS A 216 11.68 10.24 -18.90
N ALA A 217 12.55 11.16 -19.31
CA ALA A 217 13.96 10.86 -19.52
C ALA A 217 14.66 10.42 -18.22
N SER A 218 14.20 10.86 -17.05
CA SER A 218 14.72 10.40 -15.76
C SER A 218 14.38 8.94 -15.49
N LEU A 219 13.13 8.56 -15.71
CA LEU A 219 12.70 7.17 -15.59
C LEU A 219 13.43 6.27 -16.60
N GLY A 220 13.62 6.74 -17.84
CA GLY A 220 14.36 6.02 -18.87
C GLY A 220 15.86 5.81 -18.57
N ARG A 221 16.42 6.46 -17.55
CA ARG A 221 17.79 6.17 -17.08
C ARG A 221 17.85 5.05 -16.05
N ARG A 222 16.72 4.69 -15.41
CA ARG A 222 16.61 3.57 -14.46
C ARG A 222 16.62 2.20 -15.17
N THR A 223 16.14 2.15 -16.42
CA THR A 223 15.80 0.96 -17.21
C THR A 223 16.93 -0.01 -17.61
N ALA A 224 18.15 0.10 -17.06
CA ALA A 224 19.16 -0.94 -17.27
C ALA A 224 18.89 -2.23 -16.47
N ALA A 225 17.99 -2.21 -15.47
CA ALA A 225 17.67 -3.37 -14.63
C ALA A 225 16.18 -3.74 -14.57
N ASP A 226 15.24 -2.78 -14.64
CA ASP A 226 13.79 -3.03 -14.45
C ASP A 226 12.96 -2.37 -15.57
N ALA A 227 12.57 -3.16 -16.58
CA ALA A 227 11.91 -2.70 -17.81
C ALA A 227 10.40 -2.38 -17.68
N GLU A 228 9.85 -2.35 -16.46
CA GLU A 228 8.41 -2.30 -16.21
C GLU A 228 7.92 -1.17 -15.29
N GLU A 229 8.82 -0.28 -14.86
CA GLU A 229 8.48 0.89 -14.02
C GLU A 229 7.99 2.06 -14.88
N PHE A 230 6.73 2.46 -14.69
CA PHE A 230 6.17 3.67 -15.28
C PHE A 230 5.35 4.44 -14.25
N VAL A 231 5.13 5.72 -14.51
CA VAL A 231 4.41 6.61 -13.60
C VAL A 231 3.28 7.28 -14.36
N THR A 232 2.04 7.04 -13.93
CA THR A 232 0.91 7.83 -14.42
C THR A 232 0.96 9.18 -13.70
N ALA A 233 0.81 10.29 -14.41
CA ALA A 233 0.82 11.60 -13.77
C ALA A 233 -0.03 12.64 -14.50
N VAL A 234 -0.55 13.61 -13.75
CA VAL A 234 -1.05 14.88 -14.29
C VAL A 234 -0.22 16.02 -13.74
N LEU A 235 0.19 16.92 -14.62
CA LEU A 235 0.75 18.21 -14.26
C LEU A 235 -0.25 19.30 -14.56
N VAL A 236 -0.35 20.29 -13.66
CA VAL A 236 -1.16 21.49 -13.86
C VAL A 236 -0.29 22.72 -13.60
N SER A 237 -0.40 23.72 -14.46
CA SER A 237 0.21 25.04 -14.28
C SER A 237 -0.90 26.08 -14.29
N VAL A 238 -0.83 27.02 -13.34
CA VAL A 238 -1.71 28.19 -13.27
C VAL A 238 -0.84 29.43 -13.43
N PRO A 239 -0.63 29.89 -14.68
CA PRO A 239 0.22 31.04 -14.94
C PRO A 239 -0.34 32.31 -14.28
N PRO A 240 0.52 33.22 -13.79
CA PRO A 240 0.08 34.45 -13.15
C PRO A 240 -0.69 35.33 -14.14
N GLY A 241 -1.86 35.84 -13.74
CA GLY A 241 -2.71 36.70 -14.57
C GLY A 241 -3.39 36.00 -15.75
N SER A 242 -3.27 34.68 -15.88
CA SER A 242 -3.96 33.90 -16.91
C SER A 242 -5.34 33.48 -16.41
N ALA A 243 -6.40 33.64 -17.20
CA ALA A 243 -7.72 33.06 -16.89
C ALA A 243 -7.77 31.53 -17.13
N GLN A 244 -6.71 30.95 -17.70
CA GLN A 244 -6.64 29.55 -18.06
C GLN A 244 -5.57 28.81 -17.24
N ALA A 245 -5.85 27.56 -16.92
CA ALA A 245 -4.85 26.59 -16.47
C ALA A 245 -4.34 25.77 -17.66
N GLU A 246 -3.09 25.35 -17.59
CA GLU A 246 -2.44 24.45 -18.55
C GLU A 246 -2.30 23.08 -17.90
N ILE A 247 -2.60 22.02 -18.65
CA ILE A 247 -2.59 20.64 -18.15
C ILE A 247 -1.84 19.74 -19.12
N VAL A 248 -1.06 18.83 -18.54
CA VAL A 248 -0.46 17.68 -19.22
C VAL A 248 -0.90 16.43 -18.48
N ASN A 249 -1.51 15.48 -19.19
CA ASN A 249 -1.92 14.20 -18.61
C ASN A 249 -1.14 13.06 -19.26
N CYS A 250 -0.27 12.42 -18.49
CA CYS A 250 0.53 11.26 -18.86
C CYS A 250 -0.12 9.98 -18.33
N GLY A 251 -1.24 9.57 -18.94
CA GLY A 251 -1.89 8.29 -18.67
C GLY A 251 -2.56 8.14 -17.30
N HIS A 252 -2.90 9.25 -16.64
CA HIS A 252 -3.52 9.29 -15.31
C HIS A 252 -5.03 9.61 -15.41
N PRO A 253 -5.85 9.31 -14.38
CA PRO A 253 -7.24 9.75 -14.35
C PRO A 253 -7.41 11.25 -14.63
N ALA A 254 -8.41 11.60 -15.43
CA ALA A 254 -8.66 12.99 -15.82
C ALA A 254 -9.02 13.83 -14.59
N PRO A 255 -8.40 15.01 -14.40
CA PRO A 255 -8.80 15.94 -13.34
C PRO A 255 -10.26 16.34 -13.47
N LEU A 256 -10.87 16.76 -12.38
CA LEU A 256 -12.22 17.31 -12.38
C LEU A 256 -12.18 18.82 -12.18
N LEU A 257 -12.86 19.56 -13.04
CA LEU A 257 -13.18 20.97 -12.81
C LEU A 257 -14.53 21.05 -12.09
N LEU A 258 -14.55 21.79 -11.00
CA LEU A 258 -15.77 22.21 -10.32
C LEU A 258 -15.96 23.71 -10.57
N HIS A 259 -17.00 24.03 -11.33
CA HIS A 259 -17.41 25.40 -11.67
C HIS A 259 -18.88 25.59 -11.27
N HIS A 260 -19.15 26.56 -10.38
CA HIS A 260 -20.50 26.84 -9.88
C HIS A 260 -21.30 25.62 -9.38
N GLY A 261 -20.63 24.63 -8.77
CA GLY A 261 -21.27 23.41 -8.25
C GLY A 261 -21.47 22.32 -9.30
N VAL A 262 -21.10 22.56 -10.56
CA VAL A 262 -21.11 21.58 -11.65
C VAL A 262 -19.72 20.99 -11.79
N VAL A 263 -19.64 19.66 -11.83
CA VAL A 263 -18.40 18.93 -12.07
C VAL A 263 -18.31 18.46 -13.50
N THR A 264 -17.16 18.71 -14.12
CA THR A 264 -16.83 18.26 -15.48
C THR A 264 -15.44 17.65 -15.51
N PRO A 265 -15.26 16.46 -16.10
CA PRO A 265 -13.93 15.91 -16.34
C PRO A 265 -13.17 16.79 -17.34
N LEU A 266 -11.88 16.97 -17.08
CA LEU A 266 -10.93 17.66 -17.95
C LEU A 266 -10.15 16.60 -18.73
N ASP A 267 -10.84 15.90 -19.63
CA ASP A 267 -10.23 14.88 -20.46
C ASP A 267 -9.21 15.49 -21.43
N PRO A 268 -8.03 14.88 -21.62
CA PRO A 268 -7.08 15.36 -22.60
C PRO A 268 -7.67 15.19 -24.02
N PRO A 269 -7.42 16.13 -24.95
CA PRO A 269 -7.88 16.01 -26.32
C PRO A 269 -7.38 14.74 -27.01
N GLU A 270 -6.16 14.33 -26.67
CA GLU A 270 -5.51 13.10 -27.13
C GLU A 270 -4.86 12.38 -25.95
N PRO A 271 -5.03 11.05 -25.82
CA PRO A 271 -4.43 10.29 -24.72
C PRO A 271 -2.91 10.24 -24.86
N SER A 272 -2.19 10.42 -23.75
CA SER A 272 -0.74 10.19 -23.69
C SER A 272 -0.42 8.99 -22.79
N PRO A 273 0.62 8.20 -23.09
CA PRO A 273 1.12 7.14 -22.23
C PRO A 273 1.62 7.69 -20.88
N PRO A 274 1.81 6.78 -19.91
CA PRO A 274 2.50 7.11 -18.67
C PRO A 274 3.94 7.60 -18.90
N LEU A 275 4.44 8.37 -17.94
CA LEU A 275 5.87 8.72 -17.87
C LEU A 275 6.69 7.43 -17.79
N GLY A 276 7.80 7.40 -18.52
CA GLY A 276 8.61 6.18 -18.72
C GLY A 276 8.24 5.41 -20.00
N LEU A 277 7.03 5.64 -20.54
CA LEU A 277 6.53 4.99 -21.76
C LEU A 277 6.18 5.96 -22.88
N LEU A 278 6.57 7.25 -22.78
CA LEU A 278 6.22 8.26 -23.79
C LEU A 278 6.76 7.97 -25.19
N ASN A 279 7.87 7.21 -25.30
CA ASN A 279 8.42 6.75 -26.58
C ASN A 279 7.42 5.92 -27.42
N LEU A 280 6.29 5.48 -26.85
CA LEU A 280 5.24 4.74 -27.55
C LEU A 280 4.30 5.64 -28.37
N SER A 281 4.28 6.96 -28.15
CA SER A 281 3.34 7.87 -28.82
C SER A 281 3.96 9.25 -29.09
N ALA A 282 4.73 9.35 -30.19
CA ALA A 282 5.28 10.59 -30.74
C ALA A 282 6.20 11.44 -29.82
N ASP A 283 7.01 12.30 -30.44
CA ASP A 283 8.10 13.04 -29.79
C ASP A 283 7.65 14.18 -28.85
N SER A 284 6.35 14.36 -28.62
CA SER A 284 5.81 15.49 -27.85
C SER A 284 4.65 15.10 -26.95
N VAL A 285 4.61 15.67 -25.75
CA VAL A 285 3.48 15.52 -24.81
C VAL A 285 2.51 16.68 -25.01
N PRO A 286 1.23 16.46 -25.38
CA PRO A 286 0.28 17.53 -25.62
C PRO A 286 -0.05 18.30 -24.34
N VAL A 287 0.04 19.63 -24.43
CA VAL A 287 -0.47 20.55 -23.40
C VAL A 287 -1.82 21.06 -23.86
N TYR A 288 -2.82 20.98 -22.98
CA TYR A 288 -4.15 21.54 -23.24
C TYR A 288 -4.51 22.59 -22.19
N LYS A 289 -5.39 23.52 -22.59
CA LYS A 289 -5.80 24.67 -21.79
C LYS A 289 -7.24 24.52 -21.39
N VAL A 290 -7.54 24.91 -20.15
CA VAL A 290 -8.89 24.88 -19.59
C VAL A 290 -9.17 26.23 -18.95
N ASP A 291 -10.39 26.73 -19.09
CA ASP A 291 -10.81 27.94 -18.38
C ASP A 291 -10.85 27.64 -16.87
N PHE A 292 -10.25 28.52 -16.07
CA PHE A 292 -10.09 28.34 -14.63
C PHE A 292 -10.23 29.69 -13.93
N GLU A 293 -11.49 30.07 -13.71
CA GLU A 293 -11.90 31.38 -13.22
C GLU A 293 -11.84 31.46 -11.69
N PRO A 294 -11.72 32.66 -11.10
CA PRO A 294 -11.76 32.83 -9.65
C PRO A 294 -12.98 32.17 -9.00
N GLY A 295 -12.73 31.27 -8.04
CA GLY A 295 -13.76 30.47 -7.39
C GLY A 295 -13.84 29.02 -7.87
N ASP A 296 -13.33 28.73 -9.06
CA ASP A 296 -13.29 27.38 -9.60
C ASP A 296 -12.32 26.49 -8.82
N HIS A 297 -12.58 25.18 -8.85
CA HIS A 297 -11.67 24.20 -8.29
C HIS A 297 -11.23 23.19 -9.35
N ILE A 298 -9.94 22.84 -9.34
CA ILE A 298 -9.43 21.66 -10.02
C ILE A 298 -9.13 20.62 -8.95
N LEU A 299 -9.74 19.44 -9.08
CA LEU A 299 -9.49 18.26 -8.26
C LEU A 299 -8.69 17.24 -9.07
N LEU A 300 -7.52 16.90 -8.56
CA LEU A 300 -6.71 15.79 -9.03
C LEU A 300 -6.77 14.64 -8.00
N TYR A 301 -6.76 13.41 -8.49
CA TYR A 301 -6.94 12.22 -7.66
C TYR A 301 -6.25 11.01 -8.29
N THR A 302 -5.80 10.07 -7.44
CA THR A 302 -5.26 8.79 -7.89
C THR A 302 -6.36 7.76 -8.12
N ASP A 303 -6.02 6.68 -8.81
CA ASP A 303 -6.96 5.64 -9.23
C ASP A 303 -7.58 4.87 -8.06
N GLY A 304 -7.00 4.89 -6.86
CA GLY A 304 -7.63 4.34 -5.65
C GLY A 304 -9.01 4.91 -5.35
N ILE A 305 -9.38 6.06 -5.91
CA ILE A 305 -10.77 6.56 -5.92
C ILE A 305 -11.65 5.80 -6.91
N THR A 306 -11.23 5.71 -8.17
CA THR A 306 -12.01 5.09 -9.25
C THR A 306 -12.03 3.58 -9.16
N GLU A 307 -11.02 2.98 -8.53
CA GLU A 307 -10.91 1.55 -8.28
C GLU A 307 -11.64 1.12 -7.01
N ALA A 308 -12.15 2.06 -6.21
CA ALA A 308 -12.96 1.76 -5.03
C ALA A 308 -14.24 1.01 -5.44
N ARG A 309 -14.53 -0.12 -4.77
CA ARG A 309 -15.64 -1.02 -5.13
C ARG A 309 -16.60 -1.20 -3.97
N ASP A 310 -17.89 -1.26 -4.26
CA ASP A 310 -18.92 -1.69 -3.31
C ASP A 310 -18.88 -3.22 -3.07
N GLU A 311 -19.81 -3.73 -2.26
CA GLU A 311 -19.89 -5.15 -1.92
C GLU A 311 -20.19 -6.04 -3.14
N GLU A 312 -20.87 -5.49 -4.15
CA GLU A 312 -21.17 -6.12 -5.43
C GLU A 312 -20.02 -6.03 -6.45
N GLY A 313 -18.97 -5.26 -6.15
CA GLY A 313 -17.78 -5.10 -6.98
C GLY A 313 -17.88 -3.97 -8.02
N ALA A 314 -18.88 -3.10 -7.96
CA ALA A 314 -19.04 -1.98 -8.86
C ALA A 314 -18.15 -0.80 -8.47
N PHE A 315 -17.51 -0.21 -9.48
CA PHE A 315 -16.59 0.93 -9.31
C PHE A 315 -17.30 2.22 -8.93
N TYR A 316 -16.66 3.02 -8.08
CA TYR A 316 -17.13 4.35 -7.73
C TYR A 316 -16.92 5.36 -8.88
N ARG A 317 -17.97 6.08 -9.25
CA ARG A 317 -17.98 7.09 -10.32
C ARG A 317 -17.97 8.50 -9.71
N LEU A 318 -16.78 9.03 -9.44
CA LEU A 318 -16.60 10.31 -8.75
C LEU A 318 -17.32 11.49 -9.44
N GLU A 319 -17.29 11.53 -10.77
CA GLU A 319 -17.93 12.56 -11.57
C GLU A 319 -19.47 12.54 -11.52
N GLN A 320 -20.05 11.42 -11.08
CA GLN A 320 -21.50 11.22 -10.96
C GLN A 320 -22.02 11.39 -9.53
N ASP A 321 -21.13 11.74 -8.58
CA ASP A 321 -21.52 11.96 -7.19
C ASP A 321 -22.54 13.12 -7.09
N LYS A 322 -23.58 12.93 -6.28
CA LYS A 322 -24.68 13.91 -6.16
C LYS A 322 -24.42 15.01 -5.13
N GLY A 323 -23.33 14.92 -4.37
CA GLY A 323 -23.01 15.84 -3.29
C GLY A 323 -22.14 17.03 -3.71
N TRP A 324 -21.84 17.18 -5.00
CA TRP A 324 -21.17 18.38 -5.51
C TRP A 324 -21.98 19.64 -5.22
N THR A 325 -21.27 20.68 -4.76
CA THR A 325 -21.82 21.98 -4.39
C THR A 325 -20.74 23.04 -4.56
N VAL A 326 -21.08 24.30 -4.29
CA VAL A 326 -20.09 25.38 -4.28
C VAL A 326 -19.29 25.32 -2.98
N TYR A 327 -17.98 25.14 -3.09
CA TYR A 327 -17.07 25.12 -1.93
C TYR A 327 -16.35 26.45 -1.78
N GLN A 328 -16.24 26.94 -0.54
CA GLN A 328 -15.45 28.14 -0.25
C GLN A 328 -13.95 27.84 -0.14
N ASN A 329 -13.60 26.63 0.25
CA ASN A 329 -12.23 26.15 0.40
C ASN A 329 -12.10 24.75 -0.18
N PRO A 330 -10.88 24.31 -0.55
CA PRO A 330 -10.66 22.95 -1.03
C PRO A 330 -10.89 21.87 0.06
N ASP A 331 -10.63 22.15 1.34
CA ASP A 331 -10.74 21.15 2.41
C ASP A 331 -12.13 20.47 2.52
N PRO A 332 -13.26 21.19 2.63
CA PRO A 332 -14.58 20.56 2.65
C PRO A 332 -14.90 19.72 1.40
N MET A 333 -14.33 20.09 0.24
CA MET A 333 -14.49 19.32 -0.99
C MET A 333 -13.78 17.97 -0.88
N LEU A 334 -12.54 17.95 -0.37
CA LEU A 334 -11.81 16.71 -0.16
C LEU A 334 -12.47 15.82 0.91
N ASP A 335 -12.98 16.42 1.99
CA ASP A 335 -13.68 15.70 3.05
C ASP A 335 -15.04 15.14 2.57
N HIS A 336 -15.69 15.80 1.60
CA HIS A 336 -16.86 15.27 0.91
C HIS A 336 -16.50 14.03 0.10
N VAL A 337 -15.51 14.12 -0.79
CA VAL A 337 -15.08 13.01 -1.65
C VAL A 337 -14.67 11.78 -0.83
N LEU A 338 -13.86 11.95 0.22
CA LEU A 338 -13.44 10.84 1.07
C LEU A 338 -14.61 10.17 1.79
N ARG A 339 -15.60 10.94 2.25
CA ARG A 339 -16.79 10.38 2.88
C ARG A 339 -17.63 9.60 1.89
N ALA A 340 -17.81 10.11 0.67
CA ALA A 340 -18.58 9.44 -0.37
C ALA A 340 -17.93 8.12 -0.80
N VAL A 341 -16.62 8.10 -1.02
CA VAL A 341 -15.87 6.88 -1.38
C VAL A 341 -15.92 5.84 -0.27
N ARG A 342 -15.77 6.24 1.00
CA ARG A 342 -15.90 5.31 2.14
C ARG A 342 -17.33 4.80 2.32
N ALA A 343 -18.33 5.61 2.00
CA ALA A 343 -19.73 5.18 2.03
C ALA A 343 -20.01 4.15 0.93
N HIS A 344 -19.35 4.27 -0.23
CA HIS A 344 -19.44 3.32 -1.34
C HIS A 344 -18.68 2.01 -1.07
N ALA A 345 -17.40 2.10 -0.71
CA ALA A 345 -16.52 0.94 -0.58
C ALA A 345 -16.48 0.29 0.81
N GLY A 346 -17.14 0.91 1.80
CA GLY A 346 -17.11 0.44 3.18
C GLY A 346 -15.76 0.71 3.89
N PRO A 347 -15.44 -0.03 4.97
CA PRO A 347 -14.33 0.30 5.86
C PRO A 347 -12.94 -0.05 5.33
N ARG A 348 -12.83 -0.77 4.21
CA ARG A 348 -11.55 -1.25 3.66
C ARG A 348 -11.36 -0.78 2.23
N LEU A 349 -10.44 0.16 2.05
CA LEU A 349 -9.97 0.57 0.74
C LEU A 349 -9.04 -0.51 0.18
N SER A 350 -9.16 -0.75 -1.13
CA SER A 350 -8.32 -1.69 -1.89
C SER A 350 -6.95 -1.12 -2.23
N ASP A 351 -6.86 0.20 -2.40
CA ASP A 351 -5.64 0.92 -2.73
C ASP A 351 -5.53 2.27 -1.98
N ASP A 352 -4.34 2.85 -2.04
CA ASP A 352 -4.07 4.17 -1.50
C ASP A 352 -4.86 5.25 -2.26
N ILE A 353 -5.22 6.31 -1.54
CA ILE A 353 -5.94 7.45 -2.11
C ILE A 353 -5.11 8.70 -1.85
N ALA A 354 -4.71 9.38 -2.92
CA ALA A 354 -4.25 10.75 -2.90
C ALA A 354 -5.29 11.66 -3.59
N LEU A 355 -5.65 12.74 -2.90
CA LEU A 355 -6.51 13.80 -3.42
C LEU A 355 -5.79 15.13 -3.28
N LEU A 356 -5.68 15.86 -4.38
CA LEU A 356 -5.11 17.20 -4.42
C LEU A 356 -6.12 18.16 -5.05
N ALA A 357 -6.53 19.18 -4.31
CA ALA A 357 -7.46 20.17 -4.83
C ALA A 357 -6.83 21.57 -4.78
N VAL A 358 -7.08 22.34 -5.84
CA VAL A 358 -6.78 23.77 -5.87
C VAL A 358 -8.02 24.58 -6.19
N LYS A 359 -8.18 25.69 -5.49
CA LYS A 359 -9.16 26.73 -5.76
C LYS A 359 -8.47 27.92 -6.40
N ARG A 360 -8.99 28.43 -7.52
CA ARG A 360 -8.51 29.68 -8.11
C ARG A 360 -8.85 30.86 -7.21
N LEU A 361 -7.84 31.66 -6.88
CA LEU A 361 -8.01 32.94 -6.20
C LEU A 361 -8.20 34.07 -7.22
N PRO A 362 -8.88 35.17 -6.84
CA PRO A 362 -8.80 36.41 -7.60
C PRO A 362 -7.34 36.83 -7.72
N ASP A 363 -6.96 37.42 -8.85
CA ASP A 363 -5.63 37.98 -9.00
C ASP A 363 -5.42 39.06 -7.93
N PRO A 364 -4.25 39.11 -7.27
CA PRO A 364 -3.97 40.14 -6.28
C PRO A 364 -4.10 41.52 -6.93
N GLU A 365 -4.88 42.42 -6.32
CA GLU A 365 -4.93 43.82 -6.73
C GLU A 365 -3.50 44.39 -6.66
N LEU A 366 -2.98 44.82 -7.82
CA LEU A 366 -1.61 45.33 -8.00
C LEU A 366 -1.35 46.63 -7.24
#